data_AF-A0A9W6PMM0-F1
#
_entry.id   AF-A0A9W6PMM0-F1
#
_cell.length_a   1.000
_cell.length_b   1.000
_cell.length_c   1.000
_cell.angle_alpha   90.00
_cell.angle_beta   90.00
_cell.angle_gamma   90.00
#
_symmetry.space_group_name_H-M   'P 1'
#
loop_
_entity.id
_entity.type
_entity.pdbx_description
1 polymer ?
#
loop_
_entity_poly.entity_id
_entity_poly.type
_entity_poly.pdbx_seq_one_letter_code
_entity_poly.pdbx_strand_id
1 'polypeptide(L)'
;MSAITLSTVFVTFFAVVGPPKVLLAFAQLSQSRTPAELRKLTLVSSLVAAVVGLVLAYSADFTAALFHISDQSLQIAGGVIFFIYAVALVLGIHLGGSREDAHLANPLADGIRELLLPYVASPLAITALLVESLTRDTLGWHSTVAAMYVAVIAVDCLCVLLLAPLLRASRRTSLEVLSRLLGLLLAAVGVEMVLYGLESLGVHLAESKNGH
;
A
#
# COMPACT_ATOMS: atom_id res chain seq x y z
N MET A 1 -2.69 13.61 22.79
CA MET A 1 -3.72 13.52 21.73
C MET A 1 -3.31 14.44 20.59
N SER A 2 -2.34 14.00 19.78
CA SER A 2 -1.91 14.77 18.61
C SER A 2 -3.10 14.86 17.68
N ALA A 3 -3.58 16.07 17.38
CA ALA A 3 -4.66 16.26 16.44
C ALA A 3 -4.22 15.63 15.10
N ILE A 4 -4.79 14.48 14.76
CA ILE A 4 -4.64 13.87 13.45
C ILE A 4 -5.13 14.93 12.48
N THR A 5 -4.17 15.59 11.86
CA THR A 5 -4.42 16.66 10.90
C THR A 5 -4.54 15.98 9.54
N LEU A 6 -5.31 16.57 8.63
CA LEU A 6 -5.48 16.09 7.25
C LEU A 6 -4.13 15.68 6.62
N SER A 7 -3.08 16.46 6.90
CA SER A 7 -1.70 16.22 6.48
C SER A 7 -1.11 14.92 7.01
N THR A 8 -1.43 14.50 8.24
CA THR A 8 -0.94 13.25 8.83
C THR A 8 -1.53 12.05 8.10
N VAL A 9 -2.85 12.04 7.89
CA VAL A 9 -3.55 10.96 7.15
C VAL A 9 -3.02 10.85 5.72
N PHE A 10 -2.82 12.00 5.06
CA PHE A 10 -2.22 12.04 3.74
C PHE A 10 -0.79 11.48 3.73
N VAL A 11 0.06 11.87 4.69
CA VAL A 11 1.44 11.38 4.80
C VAL A 11 1.47 9.88 5.10
N THR A 12 0.59 9.38 5.98
CA THR A 12 0.45 7.94 6.26
C THR A 12 0.09 7.19 4.99
N PHE A 13 -0.94 7.62 4.25
CA PHE A 13 -1.31 7.00 2.99
C PHE A 13 -0.22 7.16 1.94
N PHE A 14 0.47 8.29 1.85
CA PHE A 14 1.56 8.47 0.89
C PHE A 14 2.77 7.58 1.23
N ALA A 15 3.07 7.35 2.50
CA ALA A 15 4.16 6.45 2.89
C ALA A 15 3.80 4.98 2.62
N VAL A 16 2.56 4.58 2.92
CA VAL A 16 2.10 3.18 2.79
C VAL A 16 1.66 2.85 1.35
N VAL A 17 1.01 3.80 0.69
CA VAL A 17 0.36 3.68 -0.63
C VAL A 17 1.15 4.34 -1.77
N GLY A 18 2.01 5.30 -1.45
CA GLY A 18 2.47 6.27 -2.42
C GLY A 18 3.40 5.79 -3.55
N PRO A 19 3.96 6.76 -4.31
CA PRO A 19 4.52 6.51 -5.62
C PRO A 19 5.67 5.51 -5.66
N PRO A 20 6.63 5.50 -4.69
CA PRO A 20 7.81 4.64 -4.77
C PRO A 20 7.46 3.15 -4.96
N LYS A 21 6.46 2.62 -4.24
CA LYS A 21 6.09 1.22 -4.38
C LYS A 21 5.44 0.92 -5.72
N VAL A 22 4.58 1.82 -6.17
CA VAL A 22 3.84 1.67 -7.42
C VAL A 22 4.78 1.77 -8.61
N LEU A 23 5.73 2.70 -8.55
CA LEU A 23 6.78 2.89 -9.55
C LEU A 23 7.67 1.65 -9.66
N LEU A 24 8.01 0.99 -8.55
CA LEU A 24 8.80 -0.25 -8.58
C LEU A 24 8.04 -1.41 -9.26
N ALA A 25 6.78 -1.63 -8.88
CA ALA A 25 5.93 -2.65 -9.52
C ALA A 25 5.75 -2.35 -11.02
N PHE A 26 5.52 -1.08 -11.36
CA PHE A 26 5.41 -0.63 -12.74
C PHE A 26 6.73 -0.79 -13.51
N ALA A 27 7.89 -0.53 -12.89
CA ALA A 27 9.20 -0.67 -13.52
C ALA A 27 9.57 -2.13 -13.84
N GLN A 28 9.03 -3.09 -13.08
CA GLN A 28 9.17 -4.50 -13.41
C GLN A 28 8.30 -4.89 -14.61
N LEU A 29 7.05 -4.44 -14.64
CA LEU A 29 6.09 -4.69 -15.74
C LEU A 29 6.47 -3.97 -17.05
N SER A 30 7.12 -2.81 -16.95
CA SER A 30 7.49 -2.01 -18.12
C SER A 30 8.54 -2.66 -19.01
N GLN A 31 9.24 -3.68 -18.50
CA GLN A 31 10.26 -4.42 -19.24
C GLN A 31 9.68 -5.43 -20.23
N SER A 32 8.42 -5.85 -20.05
CA SER A 32 7.77 -6.89 -20.86
C SER A 32 6.53 -6.40 -21.63
N ARG A 33 6.17 -5.11 -21.52
CA ARG A 33 4.90 -4.56 -22.04
C ARG A 33 5.07 -3.26 -22.83
N THR A 34 4.09 -2.95 -23.68
CA THR A 34 4.09 -1.72 -24.48
C THR A 34 3.63 -0.50 -23.66
N PRO A 35 4.04 0.74 -24.03
CA PRO A 35 3.61 1.96 -23.33
C PRO A 35 2.09 2.17 -23.29
N ALA A 36 1.39 1.75 -24.34
CA ALA A 36 -0.07 1.86 -24.41
C ALA A 36 -0.76 0.91 -23.42
N GLU A 37 -0.27 -0.33 -23.31
CA GLU A 37 -0.77 -1.31 -22.33
C GLU A 37 -0.49 -0.83 -20.91
N LEU A 38 0.71 -0.34 -20.63
CA LEU A 38 1.10 0.15 -19.31
C LEU A 38 0.23 1.32 -18.85
N ARG A 39 -0.07 2.29 -19.73
CA ARG A 39 -0.97 3.42 -19.40
C ARG A 39 -2.38 2.95 -19.10
N LYS A 40 -2.92 2.06 -19.94
CA LYS A 40 -4.25 1.48 -19.73
C LYS A 40 -4.30 0.72 -18.40
N LEU A 41 -3.26 -0.04 -18.11
CA LEU A 41 -3.12 -0.81 -16.90
C LEU A 41 -3.08 0.09 -15.64
N THR A 42 -2.26 1.14 -15.64
CA THR A 42 -2.21 2.11 -14.55
C THR A 42 -3.56 2.78 -14.31
N LEU A 43 -4.25 3.22 -15.37
CA LEU A 43 -5.56 3.88 -15.25
C LEU A 43 -6.63 2.95 -14.69
N VAL A 44 -6.71 1.72 -15.20
CA VAL A 44 -7.69 0.72 -14.74
C VAL A 44 -7.40 0.34 -13.29
N SER A 45 -6.14 0.02 -12.95
CA SER A 45 -5.78 -0.36 -11.58
C SER A 45 -5.99 0.78 -10.58
N SER A 46 -5.68 2.03 -10.96
CA SER A 46 -5.95 3.21 -10.11
C SER A 46 -7.45 3.41 -9.88
N LEU A 47 -8.26 3.25 -10.93
CA LEU A 47 -9.72 3.39 -10.82
C LEU A 47 -10.30 2.31 -9.89
N VAL A 48 -9.88 1.06 -10.06
CA VAL A 48 -10.36 -0.03 -9.20
C VAL A 48 -9.89 0.18 -7.76
N ALA A 49 -8.64 0.62 -7.54
CA ALA A 49 -8.14 0.94 -6.20
C ALA A 49 -8.98 2.02 -5.53
N ALA A 50 -9.30 3.08 -6.27
CA ALA A 50 -10.14 4.17 -5.77
C ALA A 50 -11.54 3.66 -5.40
N VAL A 51 -12.19 2.87 -6.26
CA VAL A 51 -13.52 2.32 -5.98
C VAL A 51 -13.50 1.39 -4.77
N VAL A 52 -12.53 0.47 -4.68
CA VAL A 52 -12.39 -0.44 -3.53
C VAL A 52 -12.12 0.33 -2.25
N GLY A 53 -11.26 1.34 -2.29
CA GLY A 53 -10.98 2.19 -1.15
C GLY A 53 -12.18 3.02 -0.71
N LEU A 54 -12.99 3.53 -1.64
CA LEU A 54 -14.24 4.19 -1.30
C LEU A 54 -15.18 3.22 -0.56
N VAL A 55 -15.40 2.02 -1.11
CA VAL A 55 -16.27 1.01 -0.49
C VAL A 55 -15.78 0.67 0.92
N LEU A 56 -14.49 0.38 1.07
CA LEU A 56 -13.90 0.00 2.35
C LEU A 56 -13.94 1.12 3.39
N ALA A 57 -13.70 2.38 2.99
CA ALA A 57 -13.75 3.51 3.92
C ALA A 57 -15.14 3.68 4.54
N TYR A 58 -16.21 3.48 3.75
CA TYR A 58 -17.58 3.55 4.23
C TYR A 58 -18.08 2.25 4.87
N SER A 59 -17.45 1.10 4.58
CA SER A 59 -17.81 -0.19 5.17
C SER A 59 -16.91 -0.60 6.34
N ALA A 60 -16.03 0.27 6.81
CA ALA A 60 -15.00 -0.04 7.80
C ALA A 60 -15.62 -0.54 9.11
N ASP A 61 -16.57 0.21 9.68
CA ASP A 61 -17.24 -0.13 10.94
C ASP A 61 -18.04 -1.42 10.81
N PHE A 62 -18.74 -1.59 9.68
CA PHE A 62 -19.48 -2.81 9.40
C PHE A 62 -18.56 -4.04 9.32
N THR A 63 -17.40 -3.90 8.66
CA THR A 63 -16.44 -4.99 8.50
C THR A 63 -15.80 -5.34 9.84
N ALA A 64 -15.39 -4.34 10.62
CA ALA A 64 -14.83 -4.56 11.95
C ALA A 64 -15.85 -5.22 12.90
N ALA A 65 -17.10 -4.76 12.88
CA ALA A 65 -18.17 -5.32 13.69
C ALA A 65 -18.51 -6.76 13.30
N LEU A 66 -18.56 -7.07 12.00
CA LEU A 66 -18.90 -8.41 11.50
C LEU A 66 -17.90 -9.48 11.94
N PHE A 67 -16.61 -9.14 11.95
CA PHE A 67 -15.53 -10.06 12.31
C PHE A 67 -15.06 -9.93 13.76
N HIS A 68 -15.67 -9.05 14.56
CA HIS A 68 -15.24 -8.72 15.93
C HIS A 68 -13.74 -8.37 16.01
N ILE A 69 -13.23 -7.65 15.00
CA ILE A 69 -11.81 -7.26 14.91
C ILE A 69 -11.63 -5.95 15.67
N SER A 70 -10.66 -5.92 16.60
CA SER A 70 -10.25 -4.70 17.27
C SER A 70 -9.27 -3.89 16.43
N ASP A 71 -9.25 -2.57 16.61
CA ASP A 71 -8.33 -1.66 15.90
C ASP A 71 -6.86 -2.06 16.10
N GLN A 72 -6.50 -2.49 17.31
CA GLN A 72 -5.14 -2.96 17.64
C GLN A 72 -4.81 -4.24 16.89
N SER A 73 -5.75 -5.19 16.82
CA SER A 73 -5.56 -6.46 16.11
C SER A 73 -5.31 -6.21 14.63
N LEU A 74 -6.05 -5.26 14.04
CA LEU A 74 -5.89 -4.85 12.67
C LEU A 74 -4.53 -4.18 12.41
N GLN A 75 -4.07 -3.31 13.33
CA GLN A 75 -2.74 -2.68 13.23
C GLN A 75 -1.61 -3.70 13.28
N ILE A 76 -1.66 -4.66 14.21
CA ILE A 76 -0.66 -5.73 14.32
C ILE A 76 -0.66 -6.59 13.05
N ALA A 77 -1.84 -7.03 12.59
CA ALA A 77 -1.95 -7.82 11.37
C ALA A 77 -1.42 -7.06 10.15
N GLY A 78 -1.76 -5.78 10.02
CA GLY A 78 -1.26 -4.89 8.97
C GLY A 78 0.24 -4.73 9.00
N GLY A 79 0.82 -4.51 10.19
CA GLY A 79 2.26 -4.38 10.38
C GLY A 79 3.01 -5.67 10.03
N VAL A 80 2.49 -6.84 10.41
CA VAL A 80 3.06 -8.14 10.04
C VAL A 80 3.03 -8.35 8.53
N ILE A 81 1.90 -8.05 7.88
CA ILE A 81 1.82 -8.15 6.41
C ILE A 81 2.78 -7.16 5.75
N PHE A 82 2.95 -5.96 6.32
CA PHE A 82 3.90 -4.98 5.79
C PHE A 82 5.33 -5.49 5.84
N PHE A 83 5.70 -6.06 6.99
CA PHE A 83 7.02 -6.61 7.21
C PHE A 83 7.31 -7.77 6.26
N ILE A 84 6.34 -8.68 6.05
CA ILE A 84 6.50 -9.79 5.09
C ILE A 84 6.67 -9.25 3.65
N TYR A 85 5.86 -8.26 3.26
CA TYR A 85 5.97 -7.64 1.94
C TYR A 85 7.34 -6.95 1.75
N ALA A 86 7.79 -6.24 2.77
CA ALA A 86 9.08 -5.59 2.81
C ALA A 86 10.25 -6.58 2.67
N VAL A 87 10.21 -7.69 3.41
CA VAL A 87 11.19 -8.78 3.31
C VAL A 87 11.22 -9.36 1.90
N ALA A 88 10.05 -9.58 1.29
CA ALA A 88 9.99 -10.05 -0.09
C ALA A 88 10.65 -9.08 -1.09
N LEU A 89 10.46 -7.77 -0.92
CA LEU A 89 11.15 -6.76 -1.76
C LEU A 89 12.68 -6.78 -1.58
N VAL A 90 13.16 -6.95 -0.35
CA VAL A 90 14.61 -7.06 -0.05
C VAL A 90 15.20 -8.33 -0.67
N LEU A 91 14.47 -9.43 -0.61
CA LEU A 91 14.88 -10.73 -1.16
C LEU A 91 14.61 -10.88 -2.66
N GLY A 92 13.95 -9.90 -3.30
CA GLY A 92 13.56 -9.97 -4.71
C GLY A 92 12.46 -10.99 -5.01
N ILE A 93 11.72 -11.43 -3.98
CA ILE A 93 10.61 -12.38 -4.09
C ILE A 93 9.37 -11.62 -4.58
N HIS A 94 8.74 -12.14 -5.63
CA HIS A 94 7.51 -11.56 -6.15
C HIS A 94 6.31 -12.20 -5.44
N LEU A 95 5.80 -11.52 -4.40
CA LEU A 95 4.54 -11.89 -3.77
C LEU A 95 3.39 -11.48 -4.69
N GLY A 96 2.73 -12.43 -5.34
CA GLY A 96 1.53 -12.13 -6.13
C GLY A 96 1.33 -12.81 -7.47
N GLY A 97 2.04 -13.90 -7.75
CA GLY A 97 1.78 -14.71 -8.93
C GLY A 97 3.05 -15.39 -9.38
N SER A 98 3.09 -16.72 -9.19
CA SER A 98 4.04 -17.56 -9.88
C SER A 98 3.93 -17.28 -11.38
N ARG A 99 5.07 -17.09 -12.02
CA ARG A 99 5.20 -17.11 -13.49
C ARG A 99 4.71 -18.44 -14.11
N GLU A 100 4.42 -19.45 -13.30
CA GLU A 100 4.23 -20.83 -13.75
C GLU A 100 2.78 -21.29 -14.00
N ASP A 101 1.73 -20.61 -13.51
CA ASP A 101 0.37 -21.19 -13.57
C ASP A 101 -0.73 -20.35 -14.23
N ALA A 102 -0.43 -19.20 -14.83
CA ALA A 102 -1.45 -18.36 -15.46
C ALA A 102 -1.09 -17.98 -16.90
N HIS A 103 -1.08 -18.97 -17.79
CA HIS A 103 -1.41 -18.72 -19.19
C HIS A 103 -2.92 -18.48 -19.30
N LEU A 104 -3.42 -17.32 -18.85
CA LEU A 104 -4.75 -16.90 -19.26
C LEU A 104 -4.68 -16.47 -20.72
N ALA A 105 -5.71 -16.81 -21.50
CA ALA A 105 -5.77 -16.56 -22.95
C ALA A 105 -5.74 -15.06 -23.34
N ASN A 106 -5.66 -14.13 -22.38
CA ASN A 106 -5.74 -12.70 -22.61
C ASN A 106 -4.61 -11.93 -21.89
N PRO A 107 -3.56 -11.49 -22.62
CA PRO A 107 -2.38 -10.83 -22.05
C PRO A 107 -2.68 -9.55 -21.26
N LEU A 108 -3.83 -8.91 -21.50
CA LEU A 108 -4.30 -7.75 -20.76
C LEU A 108 -4.82 -8.13 -19.36
N ALA A 109 -5.47 -9.29 -19.21
CA ALA A 109 -6.02 -9.74 -17.92
C ALA A 109 -4.91 -10.12 -16.93
N ASP A 110 -3.81 -10.72 -17.43
CA ASP A 110 -2.64 -11.05 -16.60
C ASP A 110 -1.93 -9.80 -16.09
N GLY A 111 -1.69 -8.81 -16.97
CA GLY A 111 -1.10 -7.54 -16.57
C GLY A 111 -1.97 -6.79 -15.56
N ILE A 112 -3.30 -6.80 -15.77
CA ILE A 112 -4.31 -6.28 -14.84
C ILE A 112 -4.14 -6.94 -13.47
N ARG A 113 -4.06 -8.26 -13.37
CA ARG A 113 -3.88 -8.97 -12.09
C ARG A 113 -2.56 -8.63 -11.40
N GLU A 114 -1.45 -8.62 -12.15
CA GLU A 114 -0.11 -8.33 -11.63
C GLU A 114 0.03 -6.90 -11.10
N LEU A 115 -0.64 -5.92 -11.70
CA LEU A 115 -0.66 -4.53 -11.19
C LEU A 115 -1.78 -4.30 -10.16
N LEU A 116 -2.90 -5.03 -10.22
CA LEU A 116 -3.99 -4.93 -9.23
C LEU A 116 -3.56 -5.42 -7.85
N LEU A 117 -2.71 -6.44 -7.74
CA LEU A 117 -2.21 -6.85 -6.43
C LEU A 117 -1.45 -5.74 -5.68
N PRO A 118 -0.51 -5.02 -6.29
CA PRO A 118 0.15 -3.89 -5.64
C PRO A 118 -0.73 -2.62 -5.53
N TYR A 119 -1.70 -2.38 -6.43
CA TYR A 119 -2.58 -1.18 -6.39
C TYR A 119 -3.83 -1.34 -5.51
N VAL A 120 -4.57 -2.43 -5.65
CA VAL A 120 -5.95 -2.61 -5.15
C VAL A 120 -6.00 -3.59 -3.99
N ALA A 121 -5.34 -4.75 -4.16
CA ALA A 121 -5.37 -5.83 -3.18
C ALA A 121 -4.11 -5.84 -2.31
N SER A 122 -3.37 -4.72 -2.24
CA SER A 122 -2.26 -4.66 -1.29
C SER A 122 -2.92 -4.68 0.09
N PRO A 123 -2.74 -5.74 0.90
CA PRO A 123 -3.39 -5.84 2.20
C PRO A 123 -3.03 -4.63 3.09
N LEU A 124 -1.93 -3.97 2.73
CA LEU A 124 -1.43 -2.72 3.27
C LEU A 124 -2.35 -1.53 3.08
N ALA A 125 -2.77 -1.27 1.84
CA ALA A 125 -3.70 -0.18 1.57
C ALA A 125 -5.03 -0.42 2.29
N ILE A 126 -5.51 -1.67 2.29
CA ILE A 126 -6.72 -2.10 2.99
C ILE A 126 -6.58 -1.86 4.50
N THR A 127 -5.47 -2.29 5.09
CA THR A 127 -5.25 -2.14 6.53
C THR A 127 -5.13 -0.68 6.93
N ALA A 128 -4.31 0.11 6.23
CA ALA A 128 -4.17 1.54 6.54
C ALA A 128 -5.51 2.26 6.43
N LEU A 129 -6.30 1.93 5.40
CA LEU A 129 -7.61 2.53 5.18
C LEU A 129 -8.59 2.18 6.29
N LEU A 130 -8.64 0.91 6.70
CA LEU A 130 -9.51 0.46 7.79
C LEU A 130 -9.09 1.07 9.13
N VAL A 131 -7.79 1.07 9.48
CA VAL A 131 -7.29 1.67 10.72
C VAL A 131 -7.60 3.17 10.80
N GLU A 132 -7.34 3.92 9.73
CA GLU A 132 -7.64 5.35 9.69
C GLU A 132 -9.15 5.61 9.73
N SER A 133 -9.97 4.79 9.04
CA SER A 133 -11.43 4.94 9.07
C SER A 133 -12.03 4.66 10.44
N LEU A 134 -11.54 3.63 11.14
CA LEU A 134 -12.01 3.25 12.48
C LEU A 134 -11.56 4.22 13.58
N THR A 135 -10.63 5.13 13.27
CA THR A 135 -10.13 6.10 14.25
C THR A 135 -11.22 7.07 14.75
N ARG A 136 -12.24 7.36 13.92
CA ARG A 136 -13.40 8.17 14.32
C ARG A 136 -14.67 7.70 13.61
N ASP A 137 -15.65 7.28 14.41
CA ASP A 137 -16.99 6.88 13.95
C ASP A 137 -17.86 8.12 13.63
N THR A 138 -17.51 8.83 12.56
CA THR A 138 -18.34 9.95 12.05
C THR A 138 -18.32 9.94 10.53
N LEU A 139 -19.49 10.09 9.90
CA LEU A 139 -19.62 10.09 8.43
C LEU A 139 -18.69 11.13 7.75
N GLY A 140 -18.50 12.29 8.39
CA GLY A 140 -17.55 13.31 7.93
C GLY A 140 -16.09 12.82 7.91
N TRP A 141 -15.69 12.00 8.87
CA TRP A 141 -14.36 11.40 8.90
C TRP A 141 -14.17 10.35 7.81
N HIS A 142 -15.11 9.43 7.62
CA HIS A 142 -15.04 8.46 6.51
C HIS A 142 -14.91 9.16 5.15
N SER A 143 -15.67 10.23 4.93
CA SER A 143 -15.54 11.03 3.70
C SER A 143 -14.17 11.69 3.54
N THR A 144 -13.56 12.11 4.65
CA THR A 144 -12.22 12.72 4.68
C THR A 144 -11.15 11.69 4.34
N VAL A 145 -11.19 10.52 4.99
CA VAL A 145 -10.27 9.40 4.75
C VAL A 145 -10.38 8.93 3.30
N ALA A 146 -11.60 8.73 2.81
CA ALA A 146 -11.89 8.39 1.41
C ALA A 146 -11.30 9.42 0.43
N ALA A 147 -11.51 10.72 0.69
CA ALA A 147 -10.97 11.78 -0.16
C ALA A 147 -9.43 11.81 -0.16
N MET A 148 -8.79 11.63 1.00
CA MET A 148 -7.33 11.58 1.09
C MET A 148 -6.75 10.36 0.37
N TYR A 149 -7.38 9.20 0.52
CA TYR A 149 -6.96 7.97 -0.16
C TYR A 149 -7.06 8.12 -1.68
N VAL A 150 -8.17 8.67 -2.19
CA VAL A 150 -8.33 8.94 -3.62
C VAL A 150 -7.32 9.99 -4.11
N ALA A 151 -7.01 11.00 -3.31
CA ALA A 151 -6.00 12.00 -3.65
C ALA A 151 -4.61 11.37 -3.79
N VAL A 152 -4.22 10.46 -2.88
CA VAL A 152 -2.94 9.73 -2.98
C VAL A 152 -2.92 8.86 -4.24
N ILE A 153 -3.98 8.11 -4.53
CA ILE A 153 -4.08 7.31 -5.77
C ILE A 153 -3.93 8.19 -7.01
N ALA A 154 -4.55 9.37 -7.02
CA ALA A 154 -4.45 10.30 -8.14
C ALA A 154 -3.02 10.81 -8.33
N VAL A 155 -2.32 11.13 -7.23
CA VAL A 155 -0.90 11.50 -7.24
C VAL A 155 -0.05 10.34 -7.74
N ASP A 156 -0.28 9.11 -7.27
CA ASP A 156 0.47 7.92 -7.70
C ASP A 156 0.28 7.64 -9.18
N CYS A 157 -0.97 7.68 -9.65
CA CYS A 157 -1.30 7.54 -11.06
C CYS A 157 -0.57 8.59 -11.90
N LEU A 158 -0.60 9.86 -11.49
CA LEU A 158 0.10 10.93 -12.18
C LEU A 158 1.62 10.71 -12.18
N CYS A 159 2.21 10.37 -11.04
CA CYS A 159 3.64 10.06 -10.92
C CYS A 159 4.04 8.93 -11.87
N VAL A 160 3.29 7.83 -11.90
CA VAL A 160 3.56 6.69 -12.78
C VAL A 160 3.46 7.09 -14.25
N LEU A 161 2.44 7.84 -14.64
CA LEU A 161 2.27 8.29 -16.02
C LEU A 161 3.40 9.22 -16.48
N LEU A 162 3.90 10.08 -15.59
CA LEU A 162 5.02 11.00 -15.87
C LEU A 162 6.38 10.30 -15.86
N LEU A 163 6.59 9.36 -14.93
CA LEU A 163 7.86 8.65 -14.77
C LEU A 163 7.97 7.41 -15.67
N ALA A 164 6.90 6.95 -16.30
CA ALA A 164 6.90 5.82 -17.24
C ALA A 164 8.05 5.83 -18.28
N PRO A 165 8.35 6.95 -18.99
CA PRO A 165 9.47 7.01 -19.92
C PRO A 165 10.85 6.94 -19.23
N LEU A 166 10.99 7.52 -18.03
CA LEU A 166 12.22 7.52 -17.24
C LEU A 166 12.54 6.13 -16.68
N LEU A 167 11.54 5.43 -16.17
CA LEU A 167 11.68 4.08 -15.61
C LEU A 167 12.14 3.07 -16.66
N ARG A 168 11.77 3.30 -17.92
CA ARG A 168 12.18 2.44 -19.05
C ARG A 168 13.65 2.59 -19.41
N ALA A 169 14.25 3.75 -19.10
CA ALA A 169 15.69 4.00 -19.27
C ALA A 169 16.51 3.49 -18.08
N SER A 170 15.87 3.13 -16.96
CA SER A 170 16.55 2.64 -15.76
C SER A 170 17.09 1.22 -15.97
N ARG A 171 18.36 1.01 -15.65
CA ARG A 171 18.98 -0.33 -15.71
C ARG A 171 18.40 -1.21 -14.59
N ARG A 172 18.24 -2.51 -14.87
CA ARG A 172 17.77 -3.51 -13.88
C ARG A 172 18.48 -3.40 -12.53
N THR A 173 19.80 -3.17 -12.53
CA THR A 173 20.61 -3.05 -11.31
C THR A 173 20.18 -1.88 -10.42
N SER A 174 19.83 -0.72 -10.99
CA SER A 174 19.40 0.45 -10.21
C SER A 174 18.03 0.24 -9.56
N LEU A 175 17.13 -0.47 -10.26
CA LEU A 175 15.82 -0.83 -9.73
C LEU A 175 15.93 -1.83 -8.57
N GLU A 176 16.87 -2.78 -8.63
CA GLU A 176 17.09 -3.76 -7.57
C GLU A 176 17.67 -3.15 -6.30
N VAL A 177 18.60 -2.19 -6.42
CA VAL A 177 19.10 -1.46 -5.25
C VAL A 177 17.97 -0.63 -4.63
N LEU A 178 17.18 0.06 -5.45
CA LEU A 178 16.06 0.87 -4.97
C LEU A 178 14.98 0.02 -4.29
N SER A 179 14.69 -1.18 -4.81
CA SER A 179 13.72 -2.09 -4.19
C SER A 179 14.19 -2.60 -2.83
N ARG A 180 15.49 -2.86 -2.66
CA ARG A 180 16.07 -3.25 -1.37
C ARG A 180 16.02 -2.11 -0.34
N LEU A 181 16.33 -0.88 -0.77
CA LEU A 181 16.23 0.29 0.10
C LEU A 181 14.78 0.55 0.52
N LEU A 182 13.83 0.50 -0.43
CA LEU A 182 12.41 0.64 -0.11
C LEU A 182 11.96 -0.49 0.82
N GLY A 183 12.33 -1.74 0.53
CA GLY A 183 12.04 -2.88 1.39
C GLY A 183 12.55 -2.68 2.82
N LEU A 184 13.77 -2.17 3.02
CA LEU A 184 14.28 -1.90 4.36
C LEU A 184 13.45 -0.85 5.12
N LEU A 185 13.04 0.23 4.43
CA LEU A 185 12.19 1.27 5.02
C LEU A 185 10.79 0.74 5.37
N LEU A 186 10.17 -0.02 4.47
CA LEU A 186 8.86 -0.62 4.71
C LEU A 186 8.89 -1.65 5.86
N ALA A 187 10.00 -2.37 6.01
CA ALA A 187 10.18 -3.30 7.13
C ALA A 187 10.18 -2.54 8.45
N ALA A 188 10.87 -1.39 8.52
CA ALA A 188 10.87 -0.53 9.70
C ALA A 188 9.46 -0.03 10.05
N VAL A 189 8.71 0.46 9.06
CA VAL A 189 7.33 0.92 9.29
C VAL A 189 6.42 -0.24 9.72
N GLY A 190 6.58 -1.43 9.14
CA GLY A 190 5.83 -2.62 9.56
C GLY A 190 6.08 -3.00 11.01
N VAL A 191 7.34 -2.96 11.45
CA VAL A 191 7.70 -3.17 12.86
C VAL A 191 7.08 -2.08 13.74
N GLU A 192 7.16 -0.81 13.35
CA GLU A 192 6.59 0.31 14.11
C GLU A 192 5.07 0.16 14.30
N MET A 193 4.34 -0.28 13.27
CA MET A 193 2.91 -0.58 13.37
C MET A 193 2.62 -1.72 14.35
N VAL A 194 3.44 -2.79 14.37
CA VAL A 194 3.28 -3.88 15.34
C VAL A 194 3.55 -3.39 16.75
N LEU A 195 4.61 -2.61 16.97
CA LEU A 195 4.94 -2.07 18.29
C LEU A 195 3.85 -1.14 18.81
N TYR A 196 3.32 -0.26 17.96
CA TYR A 196 2.21 0.63 18.32
C TYR A 196 0.91 -0.15 18.64
N GLY A 197 0.62 -1.21 17.87
CA GLY A 197 -0.48 -2.13 18.16
C GLY A 197 -0.32 -2.88 19.48
N LEU A 198 0.91 -3.25 19.86
CA LEU A 198 1.19 -3.88 21.16
C LEU A 198 1.12 -2.89 22.33
N GLU A 199 1.65 -1.67 22.14
CA GLU A 199 1.60 -0.60 23.13
C GLU A 199 0.14 -0.25 23.48
N SER A 200 -0.72 -0.14 22.46
CA SER A 200 -2.14 0.13 22.64
C SER A 200 -2.93 -1.01 23.33
N LEU A 201 -2.39 -2.22 23.39
CA LEU A 201 -2.89 -3.34 24.20
C LEU A 201 -2.39 -3.29 25.66
N GLY A 202 -1.58 -2.30 26.03
CA GLY A 202 -1.03 -2.13 27.36
C GLY A 202 0.30 -2.86 27.61
N VAL A 203 0.91 -3.44 26.56
CA VAL A 203 2.26 -3.98 26.63
C VAL A 203 3.23 -2.80 26.69
N HIS A 204 3.61 -2.38 27.90
CA HIS A 204 4.68 -1.39 28.06
C HIS A 204 6.00 -2.02 27.61
N LEU A 205 6.40 -1.72 26.39
CA LEU A 205 7.76 -1.91 25.92
C LEU A 205 8.60 -0.94 26.76
N ALA A 206 9.49 -1.49 27.60
CA ALA A 206 10.29 -0.70 28.53
C ALA A 206 10.86 0.54 27.82
N GLU A 207 10.61 1.73 28.39
CA GLU A 207 11.19 2.98 27.92
C GLU A 207 12.69 2.76 27.71
N SER A 208 13.13 2.83 26.46
CA SER A 208 14.55 3.02 26.20
C SER A 208 14.91 4.39 26.75
N LYS A 209 15.53 4.40 27.93
CA LYS A 209 16.29 5.53 28.45
C LYS A 209 17.28 6.00 27.37
N ASN A 210 16.87 6.96 26.56
CA ASN A 210 17.72 7.88 25.82
C ASN A 210 17.06 9.24 26.01
N GLY A 211 17.50 10.14 26.89
CA GLY A 211 18.90 10.40 27.20
C GLY A 211 19.52 11.26 26.09
N HIS A 212 18.85 12.34 25.69
CA HIS A 212 19.49 13.58 25.24
C HIS A 212 18.85 14.74 26.00
#